data_AF-A0A838RZQ6-F1
#
_entry.id   AF-A0A838RZQ6-F1
#
_cell.length_a   1.000
_cell.length_b   1.000
_cell.length_c   1.000
_cell.angle_alpha   90.00
_cell.angle_beta   90.00
_cell.angle_gamma   90.00
#
_symmetry.space_group_name_H-M   'P 1'
#
loop_
_entity.id
_entity.type
_entity.pdbx_description
1 polymer ?
#
loop_
_entity_poly.entity_id
_entity_poly.type
_entity_poly.pdbx_seq_one_letter_code
_entity_poly.pdbx_strand_id
1 'polypeptide(L)'
;DLGDRRAIGPMVETLKDPNKLVRWRASRFLYELGDESALPALREAQDDREFEVAMQIRQAIARIESGKVGQGPVWRQMTQESN
;
A
#
# COMPACT_ATOMS: atom_id res chain seq x y z
N ASP A 1 -19.20 -5.96 -2.35
CA ASP A 1 -18.04 -6.85 -2.21
C ASP A 1 -16.82 -5.98 -1.93
N LEU A 2 -16.03 -6.26 -0.90
CA LEU A 2 -14.91 -5.40 -0.47
C LEU A 2 -13.68 -5.48 -1.40
N GLY A 3 -13.77 -6.28 -2.47
CA GLY A 3 -12.70 -6.47 -3.47
C GLY A 3 -12.93 -5.76 -4.81
N ASP A 4 -13.89 -4.83 -4.90
CA ASP A 4 -14.13 -4.13 -6.16
C ASP A 4 -12.99 -3.15 -6.48
N ARG A 5 -12.13 -3.52 -7.43
CA ARG A 5 -11.01 -2.67 -7.91
C ARG A 5 -11.47 -1.31 -8.42
N ARG A 6 -12.74 -1.14 -8.80
CA ARG A 6 -13.31 0.17 -9.17
C ARG A 6 -13.34 1.15 -8.01
N ALA A 7 -13.33 0.67 -6.76
CA ALA A 7 -13.31 1.51 -5.57
C ALA A 7 -11.91 2.03 -5.19
N ILE A 8 -10.84 1.61 -5.88
CA ILE A 8 -9.47 2.09 -5.61
C ILE A 8 -9.38 3.61 -5.74
N GLY A 9 -9.87 4.17 -6.84
CA GLY A 9 -9.82 5.62 -7.09
C GLY A 9 -10.48 6.43 -5.97
N PRO A 10 -11.77 6.18 -5.66
CA PRO A 10 -12.44 6.83 -4.53
C PRO A 10 -11.72 6.64 -3.18
N MET A 11 -11.16 5.45 -2.92
CA MET A 11 -10.46 5.18 -1.65
C MET A 11 -9.10 5.88 -1.56
N VAL A 12 -8.40 6.03 -2.68
CA VAL A 12 -7.18 6.86 -2.77
C VAL A 12 -7.48 8.31 -2.42
N GLU A 13 -8.55 8.90 -2.97
CA GLU A 13 -8.95 10.28 -2.62
C GLU A 13 -9.32 10.42 -1.13
N THR A 14 -9.91 9.36 -0.57
CA THR A 14 -10.32 9.32 0.84
C THR A 14 -9.14 9.35 1.82
N LEU A 15 -7.91 9.08 1.36
CA LEU A 15 -6.69 9.29 2.16
C LEU A 15 -6.44 10.76 2.52
N LYS A 16 -7.16 11.71 1.92
CA LYS A 16 -7.04 13.15 2.22
C LYS A 16 -8.16 13.68 3.12
N ASP A 17 -9.08 12.81 3.56
CA ASP A 17 -10.26 13.20 4.34
C ASP A 17 -9.87 13.87 5.67
N PRO A 18 -10.57 14.93 6.13
CA PRO A 18 -10.28 15.57 7.41
C PRO A 18 -10.40 14.63 8.61
N ASN A 19 -11.31 13.64 8.55
CA ASN A 19 -11.58 12.70 9.61
C ASN A 19 -10.59 11.52 9.59
N LYS A 20 -9.87 11.33 10.70
CA LYS A 20 -8.89 10.25 10.82
C LYS A 20 -9.46 8.84 10.65
N LEU A 21 -10.71 8.61 11.09
CA LEU A 21 -11.35 7.30 10.96
C LEU A 21 -11.66 6.97 9.50
N VAL A 22 -11.95 7.99 8.69
CA VAL A 22 -12.20 7.85 7.26
C VAL A 22 -10.90 7.49 6.54
N ARG A 23 -9.81 8.21 6.82
CA ARG A 23 -8.47 7.89 6.29
C ARG A 23 -7.99 6.50 6.71
N TRP A 24 -8.19 6.13 7.97
CA TRP A 24 -7.86 4.80 8.48
C TRP A 24 -8.63 3.68 7.75
N ARG A 25 -9.93 3.89 7.47
CA ARG A 25 -10.74 2.93 6.70
C ARG A 25 -10.28 2.82 5.25
N ALA A 26 -9.91 3.94 4.63
CA ALA A 26 -9.34 3.94 3.29
C ALA A 26 -8.02 3.15 3.24
N SER A 27 -7.09 3.41 4.16
CA SER A 27 -5.83 2.67 4.21
C SER A 27 -6.00 1.18 4.55
N ARG A 28 -6.98 0.83 5.40
CA ARG A 28 -7.40 -0.56 5.66
C ARG A 28 -7.92 -1.24 4.39
N PHE A 29 -8.81 -0.59 3.65
CA PHE A 29 -9.34 -1.12 2.38
C PHE A 29 -8.21 -1.36 1.36
N LEU A 30 -7.33 -0.38 1.17
CA LEU A 30 -6.22 -0.48 0.22
C LEU A 30 -5.21 -1.57 0.63
N TYR A 31 -4.97 -1.76 1.92
CA TYR A 31 -4.22 -2.91 2.45
C TYR A 31 -4.87 -4.24 2.05
N GLU A 32 -6.17 -4.39 2.32
CA GLU A 32 -6.89 -5.65 2.08
C GLU A 32 -6.91 -6.02 0.60
N LEU A 33 -7.15 -5.03 -0.27
CA LEU A 33 -7.15 -5.19 -1.71
C LEU A 33 -5.76 -5.48 -2.29
N GLY A 34 -4.72 -4.80 -1.79
CA GLY A 34 -3.34 -5.06 -2.18
C GLY A 34 -2.98 -4.64 -3.62
N ASP A 35 -3.76 -3.75 -4.24
CA ASP A 35 -3.52 -3.32 -5.62
C ASP A 35 -2.40 -2.28 -5.71
N GLU A 36 -1.43 -2.53 -6.60
CA GLU A 36 -0.25 -1.69 -6.78
C GLU A 36 -0.55 -0.27 -7.24
N SER A 37 -1.68 -0.05 -7.91
CA SER A 37 -2.10 1.27 -8.38
C SER A 37 -2.34 2.26 -7.24
N ALA A 38 -2.50 1.78 -6.00
CA ALA A 38 -2.65 2.61 -4.81
C ALA A 38 -1.31 3.13 -4.23
N LEU A 39 -0.17 2.56 -4.64
CA LEU A 39 1.14 2.88 -4.05
C LEU A 39 1.50 4.38 -4.10
N PRO A 40 1.32 5.11 -5.22
CA PRO A 40 1.68 6.53 -5.26
C PRO A 40 0.94 7.34 -4.18
N ALA A 41 -0.36 7.11 -4.01
CA ALA A 41 -1.17 7.81 -3.03
C ALA A 41 -0.87 7.38 -1.58
N LEU A 42 -0.64 6.09 -1.36
CA LEU A 42 -0.23 5.58 -0.04
C LEU A 42 1.11 6.20 0.39
N ARG A 43 2.07 6.37 -0.54
CA ARG A 43 3.34 7.05 -0.24
C ARG A 43 3.16 8.53 0.06
N GLU A 44 2.28 9.23 -0.65
CA GLU A 44 1.94 10.63 -0.35
C GLU A 44 1.37 10.79 1.07
N ALA A 45 0.61 9.80 1.54
CA ALA A 45 -0.06 9.82 2.84
C ALA A 45 0.71 9.10 3.98
N GLN A 46 1.91 8.56 3.73
CA GLN A 46 2.63 7.67 4.68
C GLN A 46 3.05 8.33 6.00
N ASP A 47 3.09 9.65 6.02
CA ASP A 47 3.44 10.49 7.17
C ASP A 47 2.21 11.24 7.69
N ASP A 48 1.06 10.55 7.69
CA ASP A 48 -0.17 11.06 8.30
C ASP A 48 0.06 11.57 9.73
N ARG A 49 -0.59 12.69 10.06
CA ARG A 49 -0.48 13.32 11.38
C ARG A 49 -0.93 12.42 12.53
N GLU A 50 -1.82 11.47 12.26
CA GLU A 50 -2.32 10.52 13.25
C GLU A 50 -1.50 9.23 13.17
N PHE A 51 -0.79 8.90 14.26
CA PHE A 51 0.10 7.74 14.32
C PHE A 51 -0.55 6.43 13.84
N GLU A 52 -1.78 6.16 14.26
CA GLU A 52 -2.51 4.94 13.87
C GLU A 52 -2.78 4.87 12.37
N VAL A 53 -3.04 6.02 11.74
CA VAL A 53 -3.29 6.12 10.30
C VAL A 53 -1.98 5.92 9.53
N ALA A 54 -0.90 6.60 9.94
CA ALA A 54 0.42 6.43 9.35
C ALA A 54 0.90 4.98 9.44
N MET A 55 0.73 4.34 10.60
CA MET A 55 1.08 2.93 10.79
C MET A 55 0.27 2.02 9.85
N GLN A 56 -1.03 2.24 9.70
CA GLN A 56 -1.87 1.46 8.79
C GLN A 56 -1.47 1.66 7.32
N ILE A 57 -1.14 2.88 6.91
CA ILE A 57 -0.69 3.19 5.55
C ILE A 57 0.65 2.51 5.24
N ARG A 58 1.62 2.58 6.17
CA ARG A 58 2.92 1.90 5.99
C ARG A 58 2.77 0.38 5.90
N GLN A 59 1.84 -0.21 6.66
CA GLN A 59 1.50 -1.63 6.52
C GLN A 59 0.90 -1.95 5.14
N ALA A 60 0.05 -1.07 4.59
CA ALA A 60 -0.50 -1.22 3.24
C ALA A 60 0.61 -1.22 2.18
N ILE A 61 1.54 -0.26 2.27
CA ILE A 61 2.71 -0.19 1.39
C ILE A 61 3.53 -1.47 1.49
N ALA A 62 3.92 -1.86 2.71
CA ALA A 62 4.74 -3.05 2.94
C ALA A 62 4.08 -4.34 2.43
N ARG A 63 2.76 -4.49 2.62
CA ARG A 63 2.01 -5.63 2.08
C ARG A 63 2.03 -5.65 0.56
N ILE A 64 1.69 -4.54 -0.08
CA ILE A 64 1.64 -4.45 -1.54
C ILE A 64 3.02 -4.76 -2.12
N GLU A 65 4.09 -4.18 -1.54
CA GLU A 65 5.47 -4.44 -1.96
C GLU A 65 5.89 -5.88 -1.71
N SER A 66 5.60 -6.47 -0.54
CA SER A 66 5.93 -7.86 -0.23
C SER A 66 5.23 -8.86 -1.16
N GLY A 67 4.02 -8.53 -1.63
CA GLY A 67 3.32 -9.27 -2.68
C GLY A 67 4.05 -9.21 -4.04
N LYS A 68 4.78 -8.11 -4.32
CA LYS A 68 5.66 -7.99 -5.50
C LYS A 68 6.99 -8.71 -5.34
N VAL A 69 7.47 -8.89 -4.10
CA VAL A 69 8.76 -9.59 -3.84
C VAL A 69 8.71 -11.04 -4.36
N GLY A 70 7.53 -11.60 -4.62
CA GLY A 70 7.35 -12.88 -5.33
C GLY A 70 7.48 -12.84 -6.87
N GLN A 71 7.64 -11.67 -7.50
CA GLN A 71 7.68 -11.52 -8.97
C GLN A 71 8.87 -10.68 -9.50
N GLY A 72 9.89 -10.45 -8.66
CA GLY A 72 11.19 -9.92 -9.08
C GLY A 72 12.22 -11.05 -9.23
N PRO A 73 13.05 -11.12 -10.28
CA PRO A 73 13.79 -12.34 -10.54
C PRO A 73 14.90 -12.61 -9.51
N VAL A 74 14.91 -13.83 -8.97
CA VAL A 74 15.96 -14.40 -8.12
C VAL A 74 17.34 -14.44 -8.82
N TRP A 75 17.42 -14.19 -10.14
CA TRP A 75 18.69 -14.24 -10.88
C TRP A 75 19.73 -13.19 -10.46
N ARG A 76 19.39 -12.18 -9.65
CA ARG A 76 20.39 -11.31 -8.99
C ARG A 76 21.11 -11.97 -7.79
N GLN A 77 20.69 -13.15 -7.33
CA GLN A 77 21.29 -13.85 -6.19
C GLN A 77 22.22 -15.02 -6.57
N MET A 78 22.44 -15.33 -7.86
CA MET A 78 23.16 -16.59 -8.23
C MET A 78 24.54 -16.47 -8.88
N THR A 79 25.05 -15.33 -9.35
CA THR A 79 26.31 -15.33 -10.13
C THR A 79 27.20 -14.10 -9.95
N GLN A 80 27.27 -13.56 -8.73
CA GLN A 80 28.43 -12.75 -8.29
C GLN A 80 29.33 -13.53 -7.32
N GLU A 81 29.32 -14.85 -7.43
CA GLU A 81 30.41 -15.73 -6.99
C GLU A 81 30.80 -16.59 -8.20
N SER A 82 31.43 -15.96 -9.19
CA SER A 82 32.07 -16.68 -10.28
C SER A 82 33.47 -16.11 -10.48
N ASN A 83 34.44 -16.99 -10.21
CA ASN A 83 35.83 -16.99 -10.70
C ASN A 83 36.82 -16.01 -10.08
#